data_AF-A0A4Q2XIU6-F1
#
_entry.id   AF-A0A4Q2XIU6-F1
#
_cell.length_a   1.000
_cell.length_b   1.000
_cell.length_c   1.000
_cell.angle_alpha   90.00
_cell.angle_beta   90.00
_cell.angle_gamma   90.00
#
_symmetry.space_group_name_H-M   'P 1'
#
loop_
_entity.id
_entity.type
_entity.pdbx_description
1 polymer ?
#
loop_
_entity_poly.entity_id
_entity_poly.type
_entity_poly.pdbx_seq_one_letter_code
_entity_poly.pdbx_strand_id
1 'polypeptide(L)'
;MNAAAAGYAMPPEWAPQEAVWLSWPVDDPRHWGGAKRDVMWAKFAEIAAGISRFEPVRINAPGADHAAIAAACNKAKAVPERVQLFDHPHNDVWCRDHGPIFVKHLETGETAVTDWGFNAWGGKFPPW
;
A
#
# COMPACT_ATOMS: atom_id res chain seq x y z
N MET A 1 -21.22 -16.99 -3.98
CA MET A 1 -20.20 -17.85 -4.63
C MET A 1 -18.83 -17.35 -4.20
N ASN A 2 -17.86 -18.22 -3.95
CA ASN A 2 -16.50 -17.78 -3.63
C ASN A 2 -15.72 -17.46 -4.92
N ALA A 3 -14.58 -16.77 -4.80
CA ALA A 3 -13.80 -16.31 -5.95
C ALA A 3 -13.46 -17.46 -6.93
N ALA A 4 -13.04 -18.61 -6.40
CA ALA A 4 -12.70 -19.78 -7.21
C ALA A 4 -13.89 -20.32 -8.00
N ALA A 5 -15.07 -20.45 -7.38
CA ALA A 5 -16.29 -20.89 -8.06
C ALA A 5 -16.76 -19.91 -9.14
N ALA A 6 -16.36 -18.64 -9.04
CA ALA A 6 -16.61 -17.62 -10.05
C ALA A 6 -15.49 -17.53 -11.11
N GLY A 7 -14.53 -18.47 -11.13
CA GLY A 7 -13.47 -18.54 -12.14
C GLY A 7 -12.24 -17.66 -11.86
N TYR A 8 -12.10 -17.12 -10.65
CA TYR A 8 -10.96 -16.27 -10.28
C TYR A 8 -9.86 -17.03 -9.53
N ALA A 9 -8.61 -16.63 -9.74
CA ALA A 9 -7.45 -17.08 -8.97
C ALA A 9 -6.53 -15.91 -8.61
N MET A 10 -5.84 -16.02 -7.47
CA MET A 10 -4.78 -15.08 -7.09
C MET A 10 -3.52 -15.40 -7.90
N PRO A 11 -2.99 -14.47 -8.71
CA PRO A 11 -1.71 -14.66 -9.38
C PRO A 11 -0.57 -14.78 -8.36
N PRO A 12 0.50 -15.53 -8.67
CA PRO A 12 1.70 -15.50 -7.85
C PRO A 12 2.36 -14.12 -7.90
N GLU A 13 3.08 -13.75 -6.84
CA GLU A 13 3.66 -12.39 -6.70
C GLU A 13 4.67 -12.02 -7.80
N TRP A 14 5.31 -13.01 -8.43
CA TRP A 14 6.24 -12.77 -9.56
C TRP A 14 5.55 -12.61 -10.92
N ALA A 15 4.21 -12.73 -10.99
CA ALA A 15 3.48 -12.41 -12.22
C ALA A 15 3.61 -10.92 -12.56
N PRO A 16 3.45 -10.50 -13.83
CA PRO A 16 3.45 -9.09 -14.19
C PRO A 16 2.43 -8.28 -13.36
N GLN A 17 2.91 -7.20 -12.76
CA GLN A 17 2.14 -6.31 -11.89
C GLN A 17 1.87 -4.97 -12.59
N GLU A 18 0.72 -4.35 -12.30
CA GLU A 18 0.40 -3.01 -12.77
C GLU A 18 0.98 -1.92 -11.86
N ALA A 19 1.03 -2.21 -10.55
CA ALA A 19 1.54 -1.31 -9.53
C ALA A 19 1.74 -2.06 -8.20
N VAL A 20 2.59 -1.51 -7.35
CA VAL A 20 2.69 -1.89 -5.93
C VAL A 20 1.98 -0.86 -5.06
N TRP A 21 1.20 -1.34 -4.09
CA TRP A 21 0.50 -0.48 -3.13
C TRP A 21 1.24 -0.39 -1.80
N LEU A 22 1.35 0.81 -1.26
CA LEU A 22 1.84 1.11 0.08
C LEU A 22 0.79 1.90 0.87
N SER A 23 0.78 1.74 2.18
CA SER A 23 0.07 2.65 3.09
C SER A 23 1.12 3.43 3.87
N TRP A 24 1.08 4.76 3.75
CA TRP A 24 2.14 5.63 4.25
C TRP A 24 2.18 5.66 5.79
N PRO A 25 3.35 5.81 6.45
CA PRO A 25 3.41 5.97 7.90
C PRO A 25 2.50 7.09 8.42
N VAL A 26 1.55 6.70 9.27
CA VAL A 26 0.67 7.65 9.97
C VAL A 26 1.35 8.22 11.20
N ASP A 27 1.03 9.46 11.53
CA ASP A 27 1.52 10.17 12.71
C ASP A 27 0.72 9.76 13.96
N ASP A 28 0.80 8.49 14.33
CA ASP A 28 0.22 7.95 15.55
C ASP A 28 1.32 7.69 16.60
N PRO A 29 1.29 8.33 17.77
CA PRO A 29 2.31 8.15 18.81
C PRO A 29 2.38 6.72 19.36
N ARG A 30 1.33 5.91 19.19
CA ARG A 30 1.31 4.49 19.56
C ARG A 30 2.16 3.65 18.60
N HIS A 31 2.31 4.09 17.35
CA HIS A 31 3.15 3.45 16.36
C HIS A 31 4.60 3.91 16.50
N TRP A 32 5.51 2.95 16.68
CA TRP A 32 6.96 3.17 16.68
C TRP A 32 7.48 4.24 17.66
N GLY A 33 6.68 4.56 18.69
CA GLY A 33 7.02 5.45 19.79
C GLY A 33 7.10 6.94 19.43
N GLY A 34 6.53 7.37 18.30
CA GLY A 34 6.51 8.77 17.82
C GLY A 34 7.86 9.35 17.39
N ALA A 35 8.94 9.05 18.12
CA ALA A 35 10.31 9.52 17.88
C ALA A 35 10.92 9.00 16.56
N LYS A 36 10.29 8.01 15.92
CA LYS A 36 10.78 7.40 14.68
C LYS A 36 10.05 7.90 13.43
N ARG A 37 9.11 8.84 13.55
CA ARG A 37 8.34 9.37 12.41
C ARG A 37 9.21 9.66 11.20
N ASP A 38 10.19 10.56 11.35
CA ASP A 38 11.00 11.02 10.22
C ASP A 38 11.87 9.90 9.64
N VAL A 39 12.31 8.96 10.48
CA VAL A 39 13.04 7.76 10.04
C VAL A 39 12.12 6.85 9.21
N MET A 40 10.88 6.63 9.66
CA MET A 40 9.90 5.82 8.93
C MET A 40 9.52 6.46 7.59
N TRP A 41 9.26 7.77 7.58
CA TRP A 41 9.00 8.53 6.35
C TRP A 41 10.16 8.42 5.36
N ALA A 42 11.40 8.57 5.82
CA ALA A 42 12.58 8.40 4.98
C ALA A 42 12.69 6.97 4.43
N LYS A 43 12.41 5.94 5.24
CA LYS A 43 12.44 4.54 4.79
C LYS A 43 11.33 4.18 3.81
N PHE A 44 10.11 4.68 4.01
CA PHE A 44 9.03 4.49 3.04
C PHE A 44 9.31 5.24 1.73
N ALA A 45 9.93 6.42 1.79
CA ALA A 45 10.41 7.11 0.59
C ALA A 45 11.48 6.32 -0.16
N GLU A 46 12.44 5.69 0.54
CA GLU A 46 13.45 4.81 -0.05
C GLU A 46 12.80 3.57 -0.73
N ILE A 47 11.79 2.96 -0.09
CA ILE A 47 11.03 1.83 -0.66
C ILE A 47 10.28 2.27 -1.92
N ALA A 48 9.53 3.37 -1.85
CA ALA A 48 8.79 3.92 -2.99
C ALA A 48 9.74 4.27 -4.15
N ALA A 49 10.90 4.87 -3.86
CA ALA A 49 11.92 5.13 -4.86
C ALA A 49 12.44 3.84 -5.50
N GLY A 50 12.71 2.80 -4.71
CA GLY A 50 13.11 1.48 -5.18
C GLY A 50 12.11 0.86 -6.15
N ILE A 51 10.83 0.86 -5.79
CA ILE A 51 9.72 0.34 -6.63
C ILE A 51 9.58 1.17 -7.90
N SER A 52 9.60 2.50 -7.79
CA SER A 52 9.36 3.42 -8.91
C SER A 52 10.34 3.24 -10.08
N ARG A 53 11.49 2.61 -9.85
CA ARG A 53 12.45 2.25 -10.92
C ARG A 53 11.90 1.19 -11.88
N PHE A 54 10.96 0.36 -11.43
CA PHE A 54 10.45 -0.78 -12.17
C PHE A 54 8.98 -0.60 -12.57
N GLU A 55 8.14 -0.10 -11.66
CA GLU A 55 6.69 -0.01 -11.86
C GLU A 55 6.06 1.15 -11.05
N PRO A 56 4.81 1.54 -11.32
CA PRO A 56 4.09 2.50 -10.50
C PRO A 56 4.00 2.08 -9.03
N VAL A 57 4.23 3.03 -8.13
CA VAL A 57 3.94 2.90 -6.71
C VAL A 57 2.72 3.75 -6.36
N ARG A 58 1.68 3.09 -5.83
CA ARG A 58 0.43 3.71 -5.38
C ARG A 58 0.45 3.79 -3.87
N ILE A 59 0.28 4.99 -3.32
CA ILE A 59 0.43 5.25 -1.88
C ILE A 59 -0.89 5.76 -1.33
N ASN A 60 -1.44 5.02 -0.37
CA ASN A 60 -2.55 5.47 0.47
C ASN A 60 -2.01 6.42 1.53
N ALA A 61 -2.57 7.63 1.61
CA ALA A 61 -2.28 8.60 2.66
C ALA A 61 -3.38 9.67 2.71
N PRO A 62 -3.62 10.32 3.87
CA PRO A 62 -4.47 11.50 3.92
C PRO A 62 -4.02 12.56 2.91
N GLY A 63 -4.96 13.18 2.19
CA GLY A 63 -4.68 14.20 1.18
C GLY A 63 -3.81 15.36 1.67
N ALA A 64 -3.95 15.71 2.96
CA ALA A 64 -3.15 16.75 3.60
C ALA A 64 -1.64 16.46 3.62
N ASP A 65 -1.25 15.18 3.59
CA ASP A 65 0.15 14.77 3.65
C ASP A 65 0.80 14.65 2.26
N HIS A 66 0.01 14.68 1.18
CA HIS A 66 0.47 14.34 -0.17
C HIS A 66 1.67 15.18 -0.63
N ALA A 67 1.65 16.49 -0.36
CA ALA A 67 2.76 17.37 -0.72
C ALA A 67 4.06 17.01 0.00
N ALA A 68 3.97 16.67 1.29
CA ALA A 68 5.12 16.29 2.10
C ALA A 68 5.66 14.90 1.70
N ILE A 69 4.77 13.96 1.37
CA ILE A 69 5.12 12.62 0.85
C ILE A 69 5.83 12.75 -0.49
N ALA A 70 5.29 13.53 -1.42
CA ALA A 70 5.93 13.78 -2.71
C ALA A 70 7.34 14.37 -2.54
N ALA A 71 7.51 15.33 -1.62
CA ALA A 71 8.82 15.89 -1.31
C ALA A 71 9.79 14.84 -0.74
N ALA A 72 9.33 13.95 0.15
CA ALA A 72 10.13 12.87 0.70
C ALA A 72 10.57 11.86 -0.38
N CYS A 73 9.64 11.42 -1.23
CA CYS A 73 9.92 10.53 -2.37
C CYS A 73 10.90 11.17 -3.37
N ASN A 74 10.74 12.45 -3.68
CA ASN A 74 11.66 13.19 -4.55
C ASN A 74 13.07 13.26 -3.95
N LYS A 75 13.19 13.54 -2.64
CA LYS A 75 14.47 13.52 -1.92
C LYS A 75 15.13 12.13 -1.96
N ALA A 76 14.33 11.06 -1.92
CA ALA A 76 14.78 9.68 -2.08
C ALA A 76 15.05 9.27 -3.55
N LYS A 77 14.89 10.19 -4.51
CA LYS A 77 15.10 9.98 -5.95
C LYS A 77 14.11 8.98 -6.58
N ALA A 78 12.87 8.99 -6.12
CA ALA A 78 11.79 8.30 -6.83
C ALA A 78 11.56 8.89 -8.23
N VAL A 79 11.07 8.08 -9.16
CA VAL A 79 10.63 8.53 -10.49
C VAL A 79 9.26 9.21 -10.32
N PRO A 80 9.15 10.56 -10.43
CA PRO A 80 7.96 11.29 -10.02
C PRO A 80 6.69 10.83 -10.75
N GLU A 81 6.79 10.50 -12.04
CA GLU A 81 5.68 10.07 -12.88
C GLU A 81 5.11 8.69 -12.49
N ARG A 82 5.86 7.94 -11.67
CA ARG A 82 5.47 6.62 -11.16
C ARG A 82 5.03 6.64 -9.71
N VAL A 83 5.04 7.78 -9.04
CA VAL A 83 4.50 7.93 -7.68
C VAL A 83 3.09 8.50 -7.76
N GLN A 84 2.10 7.70 -7.35
CA GLN A 84 0.68 8.06 -7.36
C GLN A 84 0.15 8.08 -5.93
N LEU A 85 -0.46 9.18 -5.51
CA LEU A 85 -0.98 9.36 -4.16
C LEU A 85 -2.50 9.30 -4.17
N PHE A 86 -3.08 8.57 -3.23
CA PHE A 86 -4.52 8.38 -3.08
C PHE A 86 -4.96 8.80 -1.68
N ASP A 87 -6.02 9.61 -1.61
CA ASP A 87 -6.60 10.08 -0.35
C ASP A 87 -7.42 8.97 0.32
N HIS A 88 -6.68 8.01 0.88
CA HIS A 88 -7.21 6.89 1.63
C HIS A 88 -6.63 6.93 3.05
N PRO A 89 -7.33 7.58 4.00
CA PRO A 89 -6.98 7.52 5.41
C PRO A 89 -6.99 6.08 5.90
N HIS A 90 -6.02 5.74 6.74
CA HIS A 90 -5.85 4.40 7.29
C HIS A 90 -5.19 4.51 8.66
N ASN A 91 -5.15 3.40 9.40
CA ASN A 91 -4.66 3.40 10.78
C ASN A 91 -3.20 2.94 10.91
N ASP A 92 -2.67 2.14 9.98
CA ASP A 92 -1.29 1.64 10.06
C ASP A 92 -0.71 1.32 8.67
N VAL A 93 0.60 1.08 8.58
CA VAL A 93 1.36 0.98 7.32
C VAL A 93 1.20 -0.35 6.58
N TRP A 94 0.57 -1.34 7.19
CA TRP A 94 0.62 -2.74 6.77
C TRP A 94 -0.35 -3.07 5.64
N CYS A 95 -0.15 -2.40 4.51
CA CYS A 95 -0.92 -2.58 3.28
C CYS A 95 -0.93 -4.04 2.78
N ARG A 96 0.04 -4.86 3.19
CA ARG A 96 0.04 -6.30 2.93
C ARG A 96 -1.12 -7.02 3.63
N ASP A 97 -1.49 -6.56 4.81
CA ASP A 97 -2.40 -7.27 5.72
C ASP A 97 -3.83 -6.72 5.63
N HIS A 98 -3.98 -5.40 5.51
CA HIS A 98 -5.29 -4.75 5.36
C HIS A 98 -5.65 -4.44 3.89
N GLY A 99 -4.68 -4.48 2.99
CA GLY A 99 -4.90 -4.11 1.60
C GLY A 99 -5.60 -5.20 0.79
N PRO A 100 -6.06 -4.85 -0.42
CA PRO A 100 -6.78 -5.80 -1.27
C PRO A 100 -5.89 -6.95 -1.72
N ILE A 101 -6.42 -8.17 -1.69
CA ILE A 101 -5.85 -9.29 -2.44
C ILE A 101 -6.51 -9.33 -3.80
N PHE A 102 -5.75 -8.94 -4.84
CA PHE A 102 -6.19 -8.96 -6.23
C PHE A 102 -6.28 -10.38 -6.76
N VAL A 103 -7.36 -10.67 -7.49
CA VAL A 103 -7.58 -11.94 -8.18
C VAL A 103 -7.92 -11.68 -9.64
N LYS A 104 -7.56 -12.61 -10.53
CA LYS A 104 -7.86 -12.52 -11.96
C LYS A 104 -8.75 -13.65 -12.41
N HIS A 105 -9.75 -13.35 -13.22
CA HIS A 105 -10.57 -14.35 -13.88
C HIS A 105 -9.71 -15.12 -14.89
N LEU A 106 -9.73 -16.45 -14.82
CA LEU A 106 -8.81 -17.32 -15.56
C LEU A 106 -9.03 -17.28 -17.08
N GLU A 107 -10.25 -17.00 -17.54
CA GLU A 107 -10.58 -16.97 -18.98
C GLU A 107 -10.57 -15.57 -19.58
N THR A 108 -11.07 -14.57 -18.83
CA THR A 108 -11.29 -13.20 -19.34
C THR A 108 -10.16 -12.25 -18.96
N GLY A 109 -9.34 -12.61 -17.97
CA GLY A 109 -8.29 -11.74 -17.42
C GLY A 109 -8.82 -10.57 -16.58
N GLU A 110 -10.13 -10.52 -16.33
CA GLU A 110 -10.76 -9.48 -15.50
C GLU A 110 -10.17 -9.49 -14.08
N THR A 111 -9.82 -8.31 -13.57
CA THR A 111 -9.31 -8.14 -12.21
C THR A 111 -10.46 -7.85 -11.25
N ALA A 112 -10.52 -8.59 -10.15
CA ALA A 112 -11.36 -8.29 -8.99
C ALA A 112 -10.50 -8.21 -7.73
N VAL A 113 -11.08 -7.70 -6.64
CA VAL A 113 -10.44 -7.68 -5.32
C VAL A 113 -11.23 -8.54 -4.34
N THR A 114 -10.52 -9.18 -3.42
CA THR A 114 -11.11 -9.82 -2.26
C THR A 114 -10.93 -8.92 -1.03
N ASP A 115 -12.02 -8.73 -0.29
CA ASP A 115 -12.05 -7.93 0.94
C ASP A 115 -12.18 -8.89 2.13
N TRP A 116 -11.07 -9.02 2.87
CA TRP A 116 -10.99 -9.85 4.05
C TRP A 116 -11.12 -8.94 5.27
N GLY A 117 -11.96 -9.32 6.24
CA GLY A 117 -12.05 -8.58 7.47
C GLY A 117 -10.68 -8.47 8.16
N PHE A 118 -10.22 -7.25 8.39
CA PHE A 118 -9.01 -6.96 9.15
C PHE A 118 -9.35 -6.64 10.61
N ASN A 119 -8.52 -7.08 11.56
CA ASN A 119 -8.75 -6.85 12.98
C ASN A 119 -7.49 -6.48 13.77
N ALA A 120 -6.47 -5.90 13.13
CA ALA A 120 -5.19 -5.59 13.75
C ALA A 120 -4.55 -6.78 14.49
N TRP A 121 -4.45 -7.91 13.78
CA TRP A 121 -3.83 -9.16 14.24
C TRP A 121 -4.36 -9.69 15.58
N GLY A 122 -5.68 -9.81 15.67
CA GLY A 122 -6.37 -10.32 16.85
C GLY A 122 -6.75 -9.24 17.86
N GLY A 123 -7.07 -8.03 17.40
CA GLY A 123 -7.56 -6.92 18.21
C GLY A 123 -6.49 -6.23 19.04
N LYS A 124 -5.21 -6.33 18.64
CA LYS A 124 -4.09 -5.81 19.43
C LYS A 124 -3.92 -4.29 19.32
N PHE A 125 -4.36 -3.69 18.22
CA PHE A 125 -4.14 -2.27 17.93
C PHE A 125 -5.43 -1.58 17.43
N PRO A 126 -6.39 -1.25 18.32
CA PRO A 126 -7.58 -0.48 17.94
C PRO A 126 -7.30 1.04 17.84
N PRO A 127 -8.01 1.80 16.99
CA PRO A 127 -8.89 1.34 15.91
C PRO A 127 -8.10 0.85 14.69
N TRP A 128 -8.76 0.08 13.81
CA TRP A 128 -8.23 -0.47 12.56
C TRP A 128 -9.24 -0.40 11.42
#